data_AF-A0A3B9MUN8-F1
#
_entry.id   AF-A0A3B9MUN8-F1
#
_cell.length_a   1.000
_cell.length_b   1.000
_cell.length_c   1.000
_cell.angle_alpha   90.00
_cell.angle_beta   90.00
_cell.angle_gamma   90.00
#
_symmetry.space_group_name_H-M   'P 1'
#
loop_
_entity.id
_entity.type
_entity.pdbx_description
1 polymer ?
#
loop_
_entity_poly.entity_id
_entity_poly.type
_entity_poly.pdbx_seq_one_letter_code
_entity_poly.pdbx_strand_id
1 'polypeptide(L)' 'MEKVNVPELFGSLVFDDRVMRARLSDKVYASLKKTIDENERLDNSVADAVATEMRNWAIEKGATHFTHWFQP' A
#
# COMPACT_ATOMS: atom_id res chain seq x y z
N MET A 1 24.66 -4.81 21.61
CA MET A 1 23.68 -4.40 20.58
C MET A 1 22.97 -5.65 20.11
N GLU A 2 21.65 -5.62 20.11
CA GLU A 2 20.84 -6.66 19.49
C GLU A 2 21.18 -6.74 18.00
N LYS A 3 21.31 -7.96 17.45
CA LYS A 3 21.67 -8.13 16.04
C LYS A 3 20.47 -7.72 15.19
N VAL A 4 20.64 -6.66 14.40
CA VAL A 4 19.60 -6.18 13.47
C VAL A 4 19.46 -7.18 12.32
N ASN A 5 18.26 -7.75 12.16
CA ASN A 5 17.93 -8.59 11.02
C ASN A 5 17.50 -7.71 9.83
N VAL A 6 18.46 -7.35 8.98
CA VAL A 6 18.23 -6.46 7.83
C VAL A 6 17.13 -6.98 6.88
N PRO A 7 17.10 -8.28 6.51
CA PRO A 7 15.99 -8.84 5.75
C PRO A 7 14.59 -8.59 6.33
N GLU A 8 14.43 -8.59 7.66
CA GLU A 8 13.14 -8.35 8.31
C GLU A 8 12.74 -6.86 8.30
N LEU A 9 13.72 -5.95 8.38
CA LEU A 9 13.47 -4.51 8.35
C LEU A 9 13.17 -3.96 6.95
N PHE A 10 13.81 -4.51 5.93
CA PHE A 10 13.67 -4.02 4.56
C PHE A 10 12.21 -4.11 4.09
N GLY A 11 11.64 -2.98 3.65
CA GLY A 11 10.26 -2.91 3.17
C GLY A 11 9.18 -3.11 4.25
N SER A 12 9.55 -3.25 5.54
CA SER A 12 8.61 -3.50 6.64
C SER A 12 7.57 -2.39 6.85
N LEU A 13 7.89 -1.17 6.42
CA LEU A 13 7.03 0.01 6.47
C LEU A 13 6.67 0.50 5.05
N VAL A 14 6.45 -0.42 4.12
CA VAL A 14 5.97 -0.13 2.78
C VAL A 14 4.66 -0.88 2.54
N PHE A 15 3.63 -0.18 2.04
CA PHE A 15 2.39 -0.79 1.58
C PHE A 15 2.62 -1.42 0.20
N ASP A 16 3.44 -2.46 0.16
CA ASP A 16 3.90 -3.16 -1.05
C ASP A 16 2.84 -4.13 -1.62
N ASP A 17 3.18 -4.79 -2.72
CA ASP A 17 2.30 -5.78 -3.39
C ASP A 17 1.83 -6.90 -2.47
N ARG A 18 2.71 -7.38 -1.58
CA ARG A 18 2.38 -8.43 -0.60
C ARG A 18 1.37 -7.91 0.42
N VAL A 19 1.55 -6.69 0.93
CA VAL A 19 0.60 -6.08 1.86
C VAL A 19 -0.74 -5.82 1.16
N MET A 20 -0.71 -5.29 -0.07
CA MET A 20 -1.90 -5.05 -0.89
C MET A 20 -2.68 -6.35 -1.11
N ARG A 21 -2.01 -7.45 -1.50
CA ARG A 21 -2.66 -8.74 -1.74
C ARG A 21 -3.25 -9.38 -0.48
N ALA A 22 -2.67 -9.11 0.69
CA ALA A 22 -3.16 -9.62 1.96
C ALA A 22 -4.36 -8.84 2.51
N ARG A 23 -4.54 -7.58 2.11
CA ARG A 23 -5.56 -6.67 2.69
C ARG A 23 -6.70 -6.31 1.76
N LEU A 24 -6.42 -6.15 0.47
CA LEU A 24 -7.43 -5.79 -0.51
C LEU A 24 -8.25 -7.02 -0.90
N SER A 25 -9.53 -6.81 -1.21
CA SER A 25 -10.31 -7.86 -1.87
C SER A 25 -9.71 -8.24 -3.22
N ASP A 26 -9.88 -9.49 -3.65
CA ASP A 26 -9.35 -10.00 -4.92
C ASP A 26 -9.72 -9.11 -6.11
N LYS A 27 -10.96 -8.60 -6.14
CA LYS A 27 -11.45 -7.70 -7.18
C LYS A 27 -10.69 -6.36 -7.19
N VAL A 28 -10.53 -5.74 -6.03
CA VAL A 28 -9.84 -4.44 -5.90
C VAL A 28 -8.36 -4.60 -6.23
N TYR A 29 -7.71 -5.65 -5.70
CA TYR A 29 -6.32 -5.97 -6.00
C TYR A 29 -6.11 -6.19 -7.50
N ALA A 30 -6.93 -7.02 -8.14
CA ALA A 30 -6.81 -7.29 -9.58
C ALA A 30 -7.01 -6.02 -10.43
N SER A 31 -8.00 -5.19 -10.08
CA SER A 31 -8.25 -3.94 -10.79
C SER A 31 -7.10 -2.93 -10.63
N LEU A 32 -6.55 -2.81 -9.42
CA LEU A 32 -5.39 -1.96 -9.16
C LEU A 32 -4.17 -2.46 -9.93
N LYS A 33 -3.92 -3.77 -9.92
CA LYS A 33 -2.79 -4.38 -10.60
C LYS A 33 -2.85 -4.16 -12.11
N LYS A 34 -4.05 -4.32 -12.70
CA LYS A 34 -4.32 -3.99 -14.11
C LYS A 34 -4.04 -2.52 -14.43
N THR A 35 -4.50 -1.62 -13.57
CA THR A 35 -4.25 -0.17 -13.70
C THR A 35 -2.74 0.13 -13.75
N ILE A 36 -1.95 -0.50 -12.88
CA ILE A 36 -0.49 -0.32 -12.82
C ILE A 36 0.21 -0.91 -14.05
N ASP A 37 -0.15 -2.15 -14.42
CA ASP A 37 0.57 -2.89 -15.47
C ASP A 37 0.19 -2.45 -16.89
N GLU A 38 -1.06 -2.01 -17.10
CA GLU A 38 -1.59 -1.62 -18.41
C GLU A 38 -1.75 -0.10 -18.58
N ASN A 39 -1.36 0.68 -17.56
CA ASN A 39 -1.49 2.14 -17.56
C ASN A 39 -2.92 2.62 -17.85
N GLU A 40 -3.90 1.89 -17.32
CA GLU A 40 -5.32 2.24 -17.42
C GLU A 40 -5.69 3.36 -16.44
N ARG A 41 -6.90 3.91 -16.61
CA ARG A 41 -7.43 4.89 -15.66
C ARG A 41 -7.84 4.19 -14.37
N LEU A 42 -7.33 4.70 -13.24
CA LEU A 42 -7.76 4.25 -11.93
C LEU A 42 -9.24 4.58 -11.71
N ASP A 43 -10.02 3.55 -11.38
CA ASP A 43 -11.42 3.69 -10.98
C ASP A 43 -11.51 4.30 -9.57
N ASN A 44 -12.41 5.27 -9.37
CA ASN A 44 -12.55 5.98 -8.10
C ASN A 44 -12.94 5.03 -6.94
N SER A 45 -13.80 4.04 -7.19
CA SER A 45 -14.19 3.08 -6.16
C SER A 45 -13.04 2.17 -5.73
N VAL A 46 -12.14 1.84 -6.67
CA VAL A 46 -10.90 1.12 -6.39
C VAL A 46 -9.96 2.02 -5.58
N ALA A 47 -9.83 3.30 -5.96
CA ALA A 47 -9.02 4.27 -5.24
C ALA A 47 -9.48 4.43 -3.77
N ASP A 48 -10.78 4.58 -3.54
CA ASP A 48 -11.36 4.73 -2.19
C ASP A 48 -11.12 3.49 -1.33
N ALA A 49 -11.26 2.30 -1.92
CA ALA A 49 -11.01 1.03 -1.23
C ALA A 49 -9.52 0.89 -0.85
N VAL A 50 -8.62 1.21 -1.77
CA VAL A 50 -7.17 1.18 -1.54
C VAL A 50 -6.76 2.20 -0.48
N ALA A 51 -7.29 3.43 -0.55
CA ALA A 51 -7.01 4.48 0.43
C ALA A 51 -7.45 4.08 1.85
N THR A 52 -8.60 3.42 1.96
CA THR A 52 -9.12 2.92 3.25
C THR A 52 -8.17 1.89 3.86
N GLU A 53 -7.78 0.87 3.11
CA GLU A 53 -6.88 -0.18 3.61
C GLU A 53 -5.46 0.32 3.86
N MET A 54 -4.95 1.22 3.00
CA MET A 54 -3.65 1.86 3.18
C MET A 54 -3.62 2.70 4.47
N ARG A 55 -4.69 3.47 4.74
CA ARG A 55 -4.84 4.24 5.99
C ARG A 55 -4.88 3.31 7.20
N ASN A 56 -5.69 2.25 7.16
CA ASN A 56 -5.79 1.31 8.28
C ASN A 56 -4.44 0.66 8.59
N TRP A 57 -3.73 0.18 7.56
CA TRP A 57 -2.38 -0.37 7.70
C TRP A 57 -1.38 0.64 8.28
N ALA A 58 -1.43 1.89 7.84
CA ALA A 58 -0.53 2.93 8.32
C ALA A 58 -0.82 3.26 9.81
N ILE A 59 -2.10 3.32 10.21
CA ILE A 59 -2.50 3.55 11.60
C ILE A 59 -2.02 2.40 12.50
N GLU A 60 -2.13 1.14 12.06
CA GLU A 60 -1.57 -0.01 12.80
C GLU A 60 -0.06 0.07 12.99
N LYS A 61 0.63 0.84 12.14
CA LYS A 61 2.07 1.14 12.24
C LYS A 61 2.36 2.46 12.95
N GLY A 62 1.36 3.08 13.56
CA GLY A 62 1.50 4.30 14.37
C GLY A 62 1.47 5.60 13.57
N ALA A 63 1.12 5.57 12.27
CA ALA A 63 0.98 6.79 11.48
C ALA A 63 -0.22 7.63 11.93
N THR A 64 -0.04 8.95 11.97
CA THR A 64 -1.07 9.92 12.38
C THR A 64 -1.39 10.96 11.32
N HIS A 65 -0.57 11.06 10.28
CA HIS A 65 -0.68 12.05 9.21
C HIS A 65 -0.43 11.38 7.86
N PHE A 66 -0.93 11.99 6.80
CA PHE A 66 -0.58 11.64 5.42
C PHE A 66 -0.10 12.89 4.68
N THR A 67 0.63 12.68 3.60
CA THR A 67 1.06 13.75 2.71
C THR A 67 1.21 13.23 1.28
N HIS A 68 1.04 14.11 0.29
CA HIS A 68 1.42 13.81 -1.08
C HIS A 68 2.92 14.05 -1.23
N TRP A 69 3.70 12.98 -1.28
CA TRP A 69 5.13 13.06 -1.51
C TRP A 69 5.42 13.05 -3.01
N PHE A 70 5.97 14.14 -3.53
CA PHE A 70 6.36 14.30 -4.93
C PHE A 70 7.58 15.20 -5.06
N GLN A 71 8.34 15.04 -6.14
CA GLN A 71 9.34 16.02 -6.58
C GLN A 71 8.67 16.94 -7.61
N PRO A 72 8.66 18.27 -7.41
CA PRO A 72 8.04 19.21 -8.34
C PRO A 72 8.78 19.30 -9.68
#